data_AF-H6Q6P2-F1
#
_entry.id   AF-H6Q6P2-F1
#
_cell.length_a   1.000
_cell.length_b   1.000
_cell.length_c   1.000
_cell.angle_alpha   90.00
_cell.angle_beta   90.00
_cell.angle_gamma   90.00
#
_symmetry.space_group_name_H-M   'P 1'
#
loop_
_entity.id
_entity.type
_entity.pdbx_description
1 polymer ?
#
loop_
_entity_poly.entity_id
_entity_poly.type
_entity_poly.pdbx_seq_one_letter_code
_entity_poly.pdbx_strand_id
1 'polypeptide(L)' 'MESLEKCLAQIPRRPGTVHAHIIEWLLQRIKEL' A
#
# COMPACT_ATOMS: atom_id res chain seq x y z
N MET A 1 1.84 11.88 6.44
CA MET A 1 1.67 10.69 5.56
C MET A 1 0.46 9.83 5.94
N GLU A 2 -0.18 10.04 7.10
CA GLU A 2 -1.31 9.22 7.57
C GLU A 2 -2.47 9.10 6.57
N SER A 3 -2.80 10.17 5.84
CA SER A 3 -3.87 10.16 4.82
C SER A 3 -3.56 9.25 3.63
N LEU A 4 -2.28 9.14 3.23
CA LEU A 4 -1.85 8.28 2.13
C LEU A 4 -1.83 6.81 2.57
N GLU A 5 -1.36 6.52 3.77
CA GLU A 5 -1.42 5.18 4.35
C GLU A 5 -2.86 4.67 4.44
N LYS A 6 -3.78 5.51 4.96
CA LYS A 6 -5.22 5.21 5.01
C LYS A 6 -5.83 4.99 3.63
N CYS A 7 -5.38 5.72 2.61
CA CYS A 7 -5.84 5.51 1.23
C CYS A 7 -5.39 4.14 0.71
N LEU A 8 -4.09 3.85 0.77
CA LEU A 8 -3.51 2.58 0.32
C LEU A 8 -4.07 1.37 1.09
N ALA A 9 -4.36 1.53 2.38
CA ALA A 9 -4.96 0.50 3.21
C ALA A 9 -6.37 0.07 2.73
N GLN A 10 -7.16 1.01 2.21
CA GLN A 10 -8.55 0.79 1.80
C GLN A 10 -8.70 0.28 0.38
N ILE A 11 -7.64 0.31 -0.44
CA ILE A 11 -7.71 -0.20 -1.80
C ILE A 11 -7.89 -1.73 -1.77
N PRO A 12 -8.95 -2.28 -2.39
CA PRO A 12 -9.12 -3.72 -2.47
C PRO A 12 -7.99 -4.35 -3.28
N ARG A 13 -7.38 -5.41 -2.72
CA ARG A 13 -6.22 -6.07 -3.30
C ARG A 13 -6.53 -7.53 -3.52
N ARG A 14 -6.27 -8.01 -4.73
CA ARG A 14 -6.26 -9.45 -5.00
C ARG A 14 -4.84 -9.97 -4.81
N PRO A 15 -4.61 -10.95 -3.91
CA PRO A 15 -3.30 -11.55 -3.72
C PRO A 15 -2.69 -12.04 -5.04
N GLY A 16 -1.38 -11.94 -5.17
CA GLY A 16 -0.65 -12.38 -6.37
C GLY A 16 -0.74 -11.45 -7.59
N THR A 17 -1.40 -10.29 -7.47
CA THR A 17 -1.39 -9.28 -8.54
C THR A 17 -0.25 -8.29 -8.36
N VAL A 18 0.23 -7.74 -9.48
CA VAL A 18 1.25 -6.67 -9.50
C VAL A 18 0.78 -5.46 -8.69
N HIS A 19 -0.50 -5.10 -8.82
CA HIS A 19 -1.11 -4.02 -8.06
C HIS A 19 -1.02 -4.22 -6.55
N ALA A 20 -1.28 -5.44 -6.06
CA ALA A 20 -1.17 -5.75 -4.63
C ALA A 20 0.28 -5.59 -4.12
N HIS A 21 1.26 -6.06 -4.90
CA HIS A 21 2.68 -5.92 -4.56
C HIS A 21 3.12 -4.45 -4.52
N ILE A 22 2.66 -3.63 -5.45
CA ILE A 22 2.98 -2.20 -5.48
C ILE A 22 2.41 -1.49 -4.24
N ILE A 23 1.17 -1.80 -3.86
CA ILE A 23 0.56 -1.20 -2.66
C ILE A 23 1.32 -1.60 -1.39
N GLU A 24 1.70 -2.87 -1.26
CA GLU A 24 2.50 -3.34 -0.12
C GLU A 24 3.86 -2.65 -0.04
N TRP A 25 4.54 -2.54 -1.18
CA TRP A 25 5.81 -1.82 -1.27
C TRP A 25 5.68 -0.34 -0.87
N LEU A 26 4.63 0.34 -1.34
CA LEU A 26 4.36 1.74 -0.97
C LEU A 26 4.09 1.90 0.53
N LEU A 27 3.30 0.99 1.12
CA LEU A 27 3.02 0.99 2.56
C LEU A 27 4.29 0.76 3.39
N GLN A 28 5.19 -0.12 2.96
CA GLN A 28 6.48 -0.32 3.61
C GLN A 28 7.34 0.94 3.53
N ARG A 29 7.44 1.55 2.34
CA ARG A 29 8.26 2.75 2.14
C ARG A 29 7.79 3.93 2.99
N ILE A 30 6.48 4.09 3.18
CA ILE A 30 5.92 5.14 4.04
C ILE A 30 6.35 4.97 5.51
N LYS A 31 6.54 3.73 5.99
CA LYS A 31 6.98 3.45 7.36
C LYS A 31 8.48 3.68 7.60
N GLU A 32 9.26 3.69 6.53
CA GLU A 32 10.71 3.93 6.56
C GLU A 32 11.08 5.42 6.51
N LEU A 33 10.10 6.30 6.24
CA LEU A 33 10.24 7.76 6.16
C LEU A 33 9.77 8.44 7.45
#